data_AF-A0AAX3EPH0-F1
#
_entry.id   AF-A0AAX3EPH0-F1
#
_cell.length_a   1.000
_cell.length_b   1.000
_cell.length_c   1.000
_cell.angle_alpha   90.00
_cell.angle_beta   90.00
_cell.angle_gamma   90.00
#
_symmetry.space_group_name_H-M   'P 1'
#
loop_
_entity.id
_entity.type
_entity.pdbx_description
1 polymer ?
#
loop_
_entity_poly.entity_id
_entity_poly.type
_entity_poly.pdbx_seq_one_letter_code
_entity_poly.pdbx_strand_id
1 'polypeptide(L)'
;MDTRTWQAMATGRVQLLSQQVKAGTWFRLMRTIIDELNAPLTECRTANRMIMGIWDQAGHGGRVGPLKWQPHEGYTIDSQIRTLEATATAIQLLESDTVSGRGPDSAFFRGLQTRDGGEP
;
A
#
# COMPACT_ATOMS: atom_id res chain seq x y z
N MET A 1 -13.72 -3.36 -7.56
CA MET A 1 -12.46 -4.01 -7.93
C MET A 1 -11.70 -3.04 -8.81
N ASP A 2 -10.46 -2.69 -8.45
CA ASP A 2 -9.68 -1.67 -9.15
C ASP A 2 -9.00 -2.24 -10.42
N THR A 3 -8.52 -1.35 -11.28
CA THR A 3 -7.90 -1.68 -12.57
C THR A 3 -6.67 -2.59 -12.42
N ARG A 4 -5.84 -2.40 -11.39
CA ARG A 4 -4.60 -3.17 -11.21
C ARG A 4 -4.90 -4.59 -10.75
N THR A 5 -5.85 -4.75 -9.84
CA THR A 5 -6.31 -6.09 -9.42
C THR A 5 -6.96 -6.84 -10.58
N TRP A 6 -7.74 -6.15 -11.42
CA TRP A 6 -8.28 -6.76 -12.65
C TRP A 6 -7.17 -7.20 -13.62
N GLN A 7 -6.17 -6.34 -13.89
CA GLN A 7 -5.03 -6.69 -14.75
C GLN A 7 -4.27 -7.91 -14.23
N ALA A 8 -4.01 -7.97 -12.92
CA ALA A 8 -3.36 -9.10 -12.28
C ALA A 8 -4.09 -10.42 -12.55
N MET A 9 -5.42 -10.42 -12.42
CA MET A 9 -6.25 -11.62 -12.63
C MET A 9 -6.39 -11.98 -14.12
N ALA A 10 -6.58 -10.98 -14.99
CA ALA A 10 -6.84 -11.19 -16.40
C ALA A 10 -5.58 -11.53 -17.20
N THR A 11 -4.42 -10.97 -16.83
CA THR A 11 -3.19 -11.03 -17.64
C THR A 11 -2.00 -11.65 -16.89
N GLY A 12 -2.12 -11.88 -15.59
CA GLY A 12 -1.02 -12.35 -14.75
C GLY A 12 0.08 -11.31 -14.49
N ARG A 13 -0.11 -10.06 -14.92
CA ARG A 13 0.84 -8.95 -14.75
C ARG A 13 0.11 -7.64 -14.41
N VAL A 14 0.83 -6.70 -13.78
CA VAL A 14 0.30 -5.39 -13.41
C VAL A 14 1.29 -4.31 -13.82
N GLN A 15 0.81 -3.26 -14.47
CA GLN A 15 1.62 -2.08 -14.77
C GLN A 15 1.68 -1.16 -13.54
N LEU A 16 2.88 -0.93 -13.02
CA LEU A 16 3.17 0.09 -12.00
C LEU A 16 3.99 1.23 -12.62
N LEU A 17 4.23 2.30 -11.85
CA LEU A 17 4.85 3.53 -12.37
C LEU A 17 6.28 3.31 -12.88
N SER A 18 7.10 2.50 -12.22
CA SER A 18 8.47 2.22 -12.70
C SER A 18 8.56 1.04 -13.66
N GLN A 19 7.68 0.04 -13.54
CA GLN A 19 7.78 -1.20 -14.33
C GLN A 19 6.52 -2.06 -14.27
N GLN A 20 6.49 -3.09 -15.11
CA GLN A 20 5.48 -4.14 -15.05
C GLN A 20 5.92 -5.28 -14.11
N VAL A 21 5.06 -5.66 -13.16
CA VAL A 21 5.34 -6.72 -12.19
C VAL A 21 4.43 -7.93 -12.42
N LYS A 22 4.85 -9.13 -11.97
CA LYS A 22 4.01 -10.34 -11.97
C LYS A 22 2.86 -10.16 -10.97
N ALA A 23 1.70 -10.76 -11.26
CA ALA A 23 0.54 -10.73 -10.37
C ALA A 23 0.88 -11.21 -8.94
N GLY A 24 1.69 -12.26 -8.80
CA GLY A 24 2.15 -12.72 -7.48
C GLY A 24 2.99 -11.69 -6.71
N THR A 25 3.75 -10.83 -7.41
CA THR A 25 4.46 -9.71 -6.77
C THR A 25 3.48 -8.62 -6.35
N TRP A 26 2.51 -8.29 -7.21
CA TRP A 26 1.43 -7.33 -6.89
C TRP A 26 0.64 -7.75 -5.64
N PHE A 27 0.20 -9.01 -5.57
CA PHE A 27 -0.54 -9.51 -4.41
C PHE A 27 0.31 -9.50 -3.13
N ARG A 28 1.61 -9.81 -3.22
CA ARG A 28 2.53 -9.70 -2.08
C ARG A 28 2.67 -8.27 -1.60
N LEU A 29 2.85 -7.31 -2.52
CA LEU A 29 2.91 -5.89 -2.19
C LEU A 29 1.63 -5.40 -1.49
N MET A 30 0.46 -5.71 -2.07
CA MET A 30 -0.82 -5.36 -1.44
C MET A 30 -0.95 -5.98 -0.06
N ARG A 31 -0.56 -7.26 0.09
CA ARG A 31 -0.64 -7.94 1.38
C ARG A 31 0.29 -7.32 2.42
N THR A 32 1.51 -6.96 2.03
CA THR A 32 2.43 -6.23 2.92
C THR A 32 1.84 -4.90 3.38
N ILE A 33 1.26 -4.11 2.48
CA ILE A 33 0.63 -2.83 2.86
C ILE A 33 -0.52 -3.06 3.84
N ILE A 34 -1.37 -4.06 3.56
CA ILE A 34 -2.48 -4.46 4.44
C ILE A 34 -1.96 -4.85 5.84
N ASP A 35 -0.93 -5.68 5.91
CA ASP A 35 -0.38 -6.16 7.18
C ASP A 35 0.27 -4.99 7.95
N GLU A 36 0.99 -4.09 7.30
CA GLU A 36 1.59 -2.88 7.90
C GLU A 36 0.53 -1.89 8.43
N LEU A 37 -0.57 -1.68 7.70
CA LEU A 37 -1.65 -0.81 8.15
C LEU A 37 -2.39 -1.36 9.39
N ASN A 38 -2.38 -2.69 9.56
CA ASN A 38 -2.98 -3.39 10.68
C ASN A 38 -2.01 -3.71 11.84
N ALA A 39 -0.70 -3.64 11.61
CA ALA A 39 0.33 -3.98 12.60
C ALA A 39 0.18 -3.16 13.89
N PRO A 40 0.38 -3.69 15.10
CA PRO A 40 0.25 -2.93 16.35
C PRO A 40 1.09 -1.64 16.37
N LEU A 41 0.53 -0.51 16.82
CA LEU A 41 1.27 0.78 16.85
C LEU A 41 2.52 0.76 17.74
N THR A 42 2.54 -0.14 18.75
CA THR A 42 3.71 -0.42 19.59
C THR A 42 4.90 -0.97 18.80
N GLU A 43 4.63 -1.67 17.70
CA GLU A 43 5.62 -2.20 16.77
C GLU A 43 5.99 -1.13 15.71
N CYS A 44 5.04 -0.27 15.35
CA CYS A 44 5.22 0.80 14.37
C CYS A 44 5.79 2.11 14.93
N ARG A 45 6.72 2.12 15.89
CA ARG A 45 7.18 3.37 16.58
C ARG A 45 7.46 4.54 15.63
N THR A 46 8.27 4.32 14.59
CA THR A 46 8.69 5.37 13.65
C THR A 46 7.67 5.58 12.51
N ALA A 47 6.83 4.57 12.22
CA ALA A 47 5.85 4.60 11.15
C ALA A 47 4.44 5.03 11.62
N ASN A 48 4.20 5.13 12.93
CA ASN A 48 2.88 5.38 13.51
C ASN A 48 2.22 6.64 12.95
N ARG A 49 2.94 7.77 12.93
CA ARG A 49 2.40 9.03 12.40
C ARG A 49 2.00 8.91 10.92
N MET A 50 2.80 8.19 10.14
CA MET A 50 2.53 7.94 8.72
C MET A 50 1.30 7.06 8.54
N ILE A 51 1.21 5.94 9.27
CA ILE A 51 0.06 5.03 9.24
C ILE A 51 -1.22 5.75 9.63
N MET A 52 -1.21 6.51 10.73
CA MET A 52 -2.39 7.28 11.17
C MET A 52 -2.79 8.35 10.15
N GLY A 53 -1.81 9.01 9.51
CA GLY A 53 -2.08 9.96 8.43
C GLY A 53 -2.72 9.32 7.20
N ILE A 54 -2.34 8.08 6.85
CA ILE A 54 -2.98 7.32 5.77
C ILE A 54 -4.44 7.01 6.12
N TRP A 55 -4.70 6.53 7.34
CA TRP A 55 -6.06 6.24 7.81
C TRP A 55 -6.96 7.49 7.82
N ASP A 56 -6.42 8.62 8.26
CA ASP A 56 -7.13 9.91 8.24
C ASP A 56 -7.48 10.35 6.82
N GLN A 57 -6.51 10.29 5.89
CA GLN A 57 -6.75 10.61 4.48
C GLN A 57 -7.70 9.64 3.78
N ALA A 58 -7.78 8.39 4.24
CA ALA A 58 -8.77 7.42 3.77
C ALA A 58 -10.18 7.69 4.34
N GLY A 59 -10.37 8.72 5.18
CA GLY A 59 -11.64 9.07 5.81
C GLY A 59 -11.96 8.29 7.09
N HIS A 60 -10.97 7.57 7.63
CA HIS A 60 -11.12 6.68 8.78
C HIS A 60 -10.25 7.18 9.94
N GLY A 61 -10.64 8.29 10.57
CA GLY A 61 -9.89 8.94 11.67
C GLY A 61 -9.67 8.07 12.92
N GLY A 62 -10.27 6.88 12.99
CA GLY A 62 -9.98 5.85 13.98
C GLY A 62 -9.46 4.60 13.30
N ARG A 63 -8.20 4.23 13.58
CA ARG A 63 -7.62 2.99 13.07
C ARG A 63 -8.42 1.78 13.56
N VAL A 64 -8.82 0.92 12.62
CA VAL A 64 -9.51 -0.36 12.91
C VAL A 64 -8.47 -1.47 13.08
N GLY A 65 -7.42 -1.21 13.87
CA GLY A 65 -6.39 -2.20 14.14
C GLY A 65 -6.92 -3.21 15.17
N PRO A 66 -6.89 -4.51 14.89
CA PRO A 66 -7.44 -5.50 15.81
C PRO A 66 -6.60 -5.66 17.07
N LEU A 67 -7.25 -6.05 18.17
CA LEU A 67 -6.58 -6.42 19.44
C LEU A 67 -5.75 -7.70 19.31
N LYS A 68 -6.02 -8.54 18.31
CA LYS A 68 -5.34 -9.81 18.05
C LYS A 68 -5.05 -9.92 16.56
N TRP A 69 -3.82 -10.33 16.22
CA TRP A 69 -3.45 -10.59 14.83
C TRP A 69 -4.31 -11.71 14.24
N GLN A 70 -4.80 -11.50 13.02
CA GLN A 70 -5.39 -12.52 12.16
C GLN A 70 -5.22 -12.13 10.69
N PRO A 71 -5.41 -13.07 9.73
CA PRO A 71 -5.44 -12.71 8.32
C PRO A 71 -6.53 -11.69 8.02
N HIS A 72 -6.33 -10.84 6.99
CA HIS A 72 -7.30 -9.82 6.58
C HIS A 72 -8.72 -10.41 6.41
N GLU A 73 -8.78 -11.59 5.79
CA GLU A 73 -10.00 -12.33 5.48
C GLU A 73 -10.77 -12.76 6.73
N GLY A 74 -10.14 -12.73 7.91
CA GLY A 74 -10.75 -13.03 9.21
C GLY A 74 -11.39 -11.83 9.91
N TYR A 75 -11.21 -10.60 9.42
CA TYR A 75 -11.87 -9.41 10.00
C TYR A 75 -13.34 -9.32 9.57
N THR A 76 -14.12 -8.47 10.26
CA THR A 76 -15.47 -8.13 9.81
C THR A 76 -15.43 -7.50 8.42
N ILE A 77 -16.50 -7.68 7.63
CA ILE A 77 -16.56 -7.14 6.27
C ILE A 77 -16.30 -5.62 6.22
N ASP A 78 -16.80 -4.87 7.21
CA ASP A 78 -16.55 -3.43 7.30
C ASP A 78 -15.07 -3.12 7.52
N SER A 79 -14.41 -3.86 8.43
CA SER A 79 -12.98 -3.69 8.68
C SER A 79 -12.14 -4.05 7.45
N GLN A 80 -12.56 -5.09 6.73
CA GLN A 80 -11.94 -5.48 5.47
C GLN A 80 -12.04 -4.36 4.42
N ILE A 81 -13.23 -3.83 4.19
CA ILE A 81 -13.46 -2.74 3.23
C ILE A 81 -12.64 -1.51 3.59
N ARG A 82 -12.68 -1.07 4.85
CA ARG A 82 -11.93 0.11 5.31
C ARG A 82 -10.42 -0.06 5.16
N THR A 83 -9.92 -1.27 5.42
CA THR A 83 -8.50 -1.59 5.22
C THR A 83 -8.12 -1.52 3.73
N LEU A 84 -8.98 -2.02 2.84
CA LEU A 84 -8.76 -1.93 1.39
C LEU A 84 -8.79 -0.48 0.89
N GLU A 85 -9.68 0.36 1.44
CA GLU A 85 -9.70 1.80 1.15
C GLU A 85 -8.40 2.48 1.61
N ALA A 86 -7.97 2.24 2.85
CA ALA A 86 -6.70 2.75 3.36
C ALA A 86 -5.49 2.23 2.57
N THR A 87 -5.54 0.99 2.08
CA THR A 87 -4.51 0.41 1.20
C THR A 87 -4.46 1.14 -0.14
N ALA A 88 -5.62 1.46 -0.74
CA ALA A 88 -5.67 2.23 -1.96
C ALA A 88 -5.10 3.65 -1.77
N THR A 89 -5.43 4.31 -0.66
CA THR A 89 -4.83 5.61 -0.28
C THR A 89 -3.32 5.50 -0.09
N ALA A 90 -2.83 4.46 0.60
CA ALA A 90 -1.40 4.24 0.79
C ALA A 90 -0.66 4.10 -0.56
N ILE A 91 -1.24 3.33 -1.50
CA ILE A 91 -0.67 3.15 -2.84
C ILE A 91 -0.60 4.48 -3.58
N GLN A 92 -1.66 5.30 -3.53
CA GLN A 92 -1.66 6.63 -4.16
C GLN A 92 -0.56 7.54 -3.57
N LEU A 93 -0.38 7.52 -2.24
CA LEU A 93 0.65 8.32 -1.57
C LEU A 93 2.08 7.85 -1.85
N LEU A 94 2.27 6.54 -2.04
CA LEU A 94 3.54 5.97 -2.49
C LEU A 94 3.83 6.36 -3.95
N GLU A 95 2.80 6.39 -4.79
CA GLU A 95 2.90 6.77 -6.21
C GLU A 95 3.19 8.27 -6.39
N SER A 96 2.66 9.13 -5.51
CA SER A 96 2.93 10.57 -5.49
C SER A 96 4.18 10.98 -4.71
N ASP A 97 4.95 10.01 -4.19
CA ASP A 97 6.12 10.21 -3.31
C ASP A 97 5.83 11.07 -2.06
N THR A 98 4.55 11.22 -1.69
CA THR A 98 4.12 11.91 -0.46
C THR A 98 4.47 11.09 0.77
N VAL A 99 4.47 9.77 0.63
CA VAL A 99 4.96 8.82 1.61
C VAL A 99 6.01 7.94 0.95
N SER A 100 7.12 7.68 1.64
CA SER A 100 8.17 6.79 1.16
C SER A 100 8.12 5.44 1.88
N GLY A 101 7.95 4.36 1.12
CA GLY A 101 8.10 3.00 1.63
C GLY A 101 9.58 2.67 1.87
N ARG A 102 9.89 2.02 2.99
CA ARG A 102 11.27 1.68 3.38
C ARG A 102 11.77 0.34 2.84
N GLY A 103 10.87 -0.53 2.38
CA GLY A 103 11.22 -1.83 1.80
C GLY A 103 11.82 -1.69 0.40
N PRO A 104 12.60 -2.68 -0.07
CA PRO A 104 13.23 -2.65 -1.40
C PRO A 104 12.20 -2.53 -2.53
N ASP A 105 11.04 -3.18 -2.35
CA ASP A 105 9.96 -3.20 -3.33
C ASP A 105 9.17 -1.88 -3.38
N SER A 106 9.44 -0.90 -2.50
CA SER A 106 8.82 0.43 -2.58
C SER A 106 9.19 1.17 -3.86
N ALA A 107 10.32 0.81 -4.47
CA ALA A 107 10.76 1.33 -5.77
C ALA A 107 9.76 1.05 -6.90
N PHE A 108 8.90 0.03 -6.77
CA PHE A 108 7.88 -0.25 -7.78
C PHE A 108 6.81 0.83 -7.90
N PHE A 109 6.55 1.56 -6.80
CA PHE A 109 5.56 2.64 -6.77
C PHE A 109 6.14 3.99 -7.19
N ARG A 110 7.46 4.16 -7.13
CA ARG A 110 8.09 5.40 -7.56
C ARG A 110 8.10 5.48 -9.09
N GLY A 111 7.79 6.66 -9.63
CA GLY A 111 8.00 6.92 -11.06
C GLY A 111 9.46 6.71 -11.44
N LEU A 112 9.70 6.32 -12.70
CA LEU A 112 11.02 6.44 -13.31
C LEU A 112 11.46 7.89 -13.17
N GLN A 113 12.35 8.17 -12.22
CA GLN A 113 13.03 9.45 -12.18
C GLN A 113 13.87 9.52 -13.45
N THR A 114 13.38 10.19 -14.48
CA THR A 114 14.24 10.72 -15.53
C THR A 114 15.23 11.62 -14.81
N ARG A 115 16.46 11.12 -14.61
CA ARG A 115 17.61 11.97 -14.29
C ARG A 115 17.69 12.94 -15.47
N ASP A 116 17.12 14.12 -15.31
CA ASP A 116 17.30 15.20 -16.25
C ASP A 116 18.81 15.46 -16.27
N GLY A 117 19.40 15.16 -17.43
CA GLY A 117 20.83 15.31 -17.66
C GLY A 117 21.16 16.79 -17.64
N GLY A 118 21.62 17.28 -16.49
CA GLY A 118 22.31 18.55 -16.41
C GLY A 118 23.77 18.38 -16.83
N GLU A 119 24.04 18.63 -18.10
CA GLU A 119 25.31 19.15 -18.64
C GLU A 119 24.94 20.05 -19.83
N PRO A 120 25.66 21.16 -20.08
CA PRO A 120 27.13 21.22 -20.08
C PRO A 120 27.77 22.17 -19.06
#